data_AF-A0AAD5TLY0-F1
#
_entry.id   AF-A0AAD5TLY0-F1
#
_cell.length_a   1.000
_cell.length_b   1.000
_cell.length_c   1.000
_cell.angle_alpha   90.00
_cell.angle_beta   90.00
_cell.angle_gamma   90.00
#
_symmetry.space_group_name_H-M   'P 1'
#
loop_
_entity.id
_entity.type
_entity.pdbx_description
1 polymer ?
#
loop_
_entity_poly.entity_id
_entity_poly.type
_entity_poly.pdbx_seq_one_letter_code
_entity_poly.pdbx_strand_id
1 'polypeptide(L)'
;MSVELVSISTDKHMGVSFRGATRPQNVELTPDEEHMDFAKEGAAEARILPGHIGYVNLKAFPLDTSAAQVYAGLFNMFAGTRALIVDVRDNGGGASAVDLFLSYRHPGP
;
A
#
# COMPACT_ATOMS: atom_id res chain seq x y z
N MET A 1 -9.33 -36.53 1.74
CA MET A 1 -9.23 -36.00 3.11
C MET A 1 -9.09 -34.46 3.16
N SER A 2 -9.57 -33.69 2.17
CA SER A 2 -9.40 -32.22 2.13
C SER A 2 -10.68 -31.43 2.41
N VAL A 3 -11.85 -32.02 2.22
CA VAL A 3 -13.15 -31.34 2.38
C VAL A 3 -13.60 -31.21 3.84
N GLU A 4 -13.21 -32.16 4.70
CA GLU A 4 -13.70 -32.20 6.10
C GLU A 4 -13.12 -31.07 6.97
N LEU A 5 -11.83 -30.73 6.79
CA LEU A 5 -11.16 -29.66 7.55
C LEU A 5 -11.74 -28.27 7.26
N VAL A 6 -12.15 -28.00 6.01
CA VAL A 6 -12.81 -26.75 5.64
C VAL A 6 -14.25 -26.72 6.14
N SER A 7 -14.95 -27.87 6.17
CA SER A 7 -16.35 -27.94 6.58
C SER A 7 -16.60 -27.76 8.09
N ILE A 8 -15.59 -28.06 8.92
CA ILE A 8 -15.67 -27.91 10.38
C ILE A 8 -15.15 -26.53 10.83
N SER A 9 -14.33 -25.89 10.01
CA SER A 9 -13.82 -24.55 10.27
C SER A 9 -14.83 -23.48 9.91
N THR A 10 -15.21 -22.64 10.86
CA THR A 10 -15.93 -21.38 10.59
C THR A 10 -15.01 -20.26 10.09
N ASP A 11 -13.68 -20.47 10.11
CA ASP A 11 -12.70 -19.51 9.60
C ASP A 11 -12.57 -19.63 8.08
N LYS A 12 -12.92 -18.54 7.38
CA LYS A 12 -12.87 -18.43 5.91
C LYS A 12 -11.48 -18.17 5.35
N HIS A 13 -10.47 -17.99 6.20
CA HIS A 13 -9.08 -17.78 5.76
C HIS A 13 -8.32 -19.08 5.55
N MET A 14 -8.88 -20.22 5.97
CA MET A 14 -8.27 -21.53 5.75
C MET A 14 -8.65 -22.10 4.38
N GLY A 15 -7.64 -22.36 3.55
CA GLY A 15 -7.82 -22.98 2.23
C GLY A 15 -6.73 -24.01 1.95
N VAL A 16 -7.11 -25.16 1.39
CA VAL A 16 -6.17 -26.16 0.88
C VAL A 16 -6.27 -26.16 -0.64
N SER A 17 -5.19 -25.79 -1.32
CA SER A 17 -5.08 -25.86 -2.77
C SER A 17 -3.92 -26.77 -3.16
N PHE A 18 -4.16 -27.76 -4.02
CA PHE A 18 -3.10 -28.50 -4.68
C PHE A 18 -2.68 -27.73 -5.95
N ARG A 19 -1.47 -27.17 -5.97
CA ARG A 19 -0.91 -26.54 -7.17
C ARG A 19 0.03 -27.52 -7.89
N GLY A 20 -0.40 -28.02 -9.04
CA GLY A 20 0.51 -28.64 -10.01
C GLY A 20 1.48 -27.59 -10.58
N ALA A 21 2.70 -28.01 -10.93
CA ALA A 21 3.80 -27.11 -11.30
C ALA A 21 3.53 -26.35 -12.61
N THR A 22 2.91 -25.18 -12.54
CA THR A 22 3.00 -24.16 -13.59
C THR A 22 3.21 -22.79 -12.94
N ARG A 23 4.30 -22.13 -13.34
CA ARG A 23 4.71 -20.81 -12.85
C ARG A 23 4.16 -19.75 -13.80
N PRO A 24 3.41 -18.74 -13.34
CA PRO A 24 2.95 -17.67 -14.22
C PRO A 24 4.14 -16.79 -14.66
N GLN A 25 4.10 -16.34 -15.91
CA GLN A 25 5.09 -15.45 -16.51
C GLN A 25 4.88 -14.01 -16.04
N ASN A 26 5.99 -13.31 -15.75
CA ASN A 26 5.99 -11.90 -15.35
C ASN A 26 5.48 -11.02 -16.49
N VAL A 27 4.58 -10.09 -16.16
CA VAL A 27 4.18 -8.99 -17.05
C VAL A 27 5.20 -7.87 -16.88
N GLU A 28 5.78 -7.44 -17.99
CA GLU A 28 6.77 -6.36 -18.05
C GLU A 28 6.04 -5.02 -18.15
N LEU A 29 6.18 -4.17 -17.12
CA LEU A 29 5.64 -2.82 -17.08
C LEU A 29 6.76 -1.85 -17.44
N THR A 30 6.60 -1.08 -18.51
CA THR A 30 7.53 -0.01 -18.93
C THR A 30 7.22 1.27 -18.14
N PRO A 31 8.15 1.83 -17.35
CA PRO A 31 7.85 3.03 -16.58
C PRO A 31 8.64 4.28 -17.01
N ASP A 32 7.98 5.43 -16.94
CA ASP A 32 8.57 6.77 -17.03
C ASP A 32 9.43 7.06 -15.78
N GLU A 33 10.70 7.46 -15.99
CA GLU A 33 11.77 7.44 -14.97
C GLU A 33 11.52 8.34 -13.75
N GLU A 34 10.83 9.48 -13.88
CA GLU A 34 10.56 10.39 -12.74
C GLU A 34 9.41 9.90 -11.83
N HIS A 35 8.45 9.15 -12.39
CA HIS A 35 7.37 8.54 -11.62
C HIS A 35 7.83 7.22 -10.95
N MET A 36 8.97 6.67 -11.39
CA MET A 36 9.50 5.42 -10.85
C MET A 36 9.89 5.55 -9.38
N ASP A 37 10.54 6.62 -8.95
CA ASP A 37 11.06 6.67 -7.58
C ASP A 37 9.94 6.79 -6.55
N PHE A 38 8.92 7.60 -6.85
CA PHE A 38 7.72 7.68 -6.01
C PHE A 38 6.96 6.34 -6.00
N ALA A 39 6.73 5.74 -7.18
CA ALA A 39 5.98 4.49 -7.31
C ALA A 39 6.72 3.28 -6.73
N LYS A 40 8.06 3.23 -6.82
CA LYS A 40 8.92 2.22 -6.16
C LYS A 40 8.77 2.26 -4.65
N GLU A 41 8.58 3.45 -4.09
CA GLU A 41 8.40 3.67 -2.65
C GLU A 41 6.93 3.60 -2.20
N GLY A 42 6.03 3.16 -3.10
CA GLY A 42 4.65 2.81 -2.77
C GLY A 42 3.63 3.94 -2.95
N ALA A 43 4.05 5.17 -3.28
CA ALA A 43 3.16 6.28 -3.56
C ALA A 43 3.16 6.59 -5.07
N ALA A 44 1.99 6.64 -5.72
CA ALA A 44 1.91 6.90 -7.17
C ALA A 44 1.59 8.36 -7.50
N GLU A 45 0.93 9.07 -6.59
CA GLU A 45 0.48 10.45 -6.83
C GLU A 45 0.25 11.17 -5.50
N ALA A 46 0.57 12.47 -5.46
CA ALA A 46 0.30 13.35 -4.32
C ALA A 46 -0.10 14.74 -4.80
N ARG A 47 -1.21 15.29 -4.28
CA ARG A 47 -1.67 16.65 -4.62
C ARG A 47 -2.58 17.24 -3.55
N ILE A 48 -2.76 18.56 -3.60
CA ILE A 48 -3.77 19.28 -2.83
C ILE A 48 -4.97 19.55 -3.75
N LEU A 49 -6.13 19.04 -3.37
CA LEU A 49 -7.40 19.24 -4.06
C LEU A 49 -8.07 20.55 -3.61
N PRO A 50 -9.03 21.09 -4.41
CA PRO A 50 -9.84 22.23 -4.00
C PRO A 50 -10.45 22.05 -2.60
N GLY A 51 -10.47 23.13 -1.82
CA GLY A 51 -10.88 23.08 -0.40
C GLY A 51 -9.76 22.68 0.56
N HIS A 52 -8.50 22.70 0.13
CA HIS A 52 -7.31 22.33 0.91
C HIS A 52 -7.39 20.90 1.45
N ILE A 53 -7.72 19.95 0.58
CA ILE A 53 -7.78 18.52 0.93
C ILE A 53 -6.54 17.84 0.34
N GLY A 54 -5.68 17.27 1.17
CA GLY A 54 -4.57 16.44 0.70
C GLY A 54 -5.10 15.16 0.08
N TYR A 55 -4.48 14.71 -1.00
CA TYR A 55 -4.77 13.44 -1.66
C TYR A 55 -3.46 12.72 -1.94
N VAL A 56 -3.40 11.45 -1.56
CA VAL A 56 -2.31 10.54 -1.88
C VAL A 56 -2.86 9.22 -2.42
N ASN A 57 -2.30 8.74 -3.52
CA ASN A 57 -2.57 7.41 -4.06
C ASN A 57 -1.43 6.47 -3.67
N LEU A 58 -1.71 5.47 -2.84
CA LEU A 58 -0.72 4.47 -2.43
C LEU A 58 -0.97 3.18 -3.20
N LYS A 59 0.03 2.71 -3.95
CA LYS A 59 -0.03 1.45 -4.71
C LYS A 59 0.54 0.27 -3.95
N ALA A 60 1.39 0.51 -2.95
CA ALA A 60 1.92 -0.53 -2.07
C ALA A 60 2.36 0.05 -0.73
N PHE A 61 2.57 -0.82 0.25
CA PHE A 61 3.32 -0.51 1.46
C PHE A 61 4.65 -1.26 1.43
N PRO A 62 5.79 -0.59 1.20
CA PRO A 62 7.08 -1.26 1.14
C PRO A 62 7.39 -2.11 2.39
N LEU A 63 8.13 -3.19 2.18
CA LEU A 63 8.52 -4.12 3.26
C LEU A 63 9.62 -3.55 4.15
N ASP A 64 10.37 -2.56 3.66
CA ASP A 64 11.44 -1.86 4.35
C ASP A 64 11.06 -0.40 4.63
N THR A 65 11.97 0.34 5.25
CA THR A 65 11.78 1.75 5.60
C THR A 65 12.16 2.70 4.46
N SER A 66 12.29 2.22 3.22
CA SER A 66 12.64 3.07 2.06
C SER A 66 11.66 4.24 1.92
N ALA A 67 10.38 3.99 2.14
CA ALA A 67 9.31 4.99 2.08
C ALA A 67 9.36 6.09 3.16
N ALA A 68 10.28 6.05 4.13
CA ALA A 68 10.31 7.00 5.24
C ALA A 68 10.47 8.45 4.78
N GLN A 69 11.38 8.70 3.82
CA GLN A 69 11.61 10.05 3.32
C GLN A 69 10.42 10.53 2.48
N VAL A 70 9.85 9.66 1.66
CA VAL A 70 8.64 9.96 0.89
C VAL A 70 7.46 10.29 1.80
N TYR A 71 7.22 9.51 2.85
CA TYR A 71 6.15 9.79 3.80
C TYR A 71 6.39 11.11 4.55
N ALA A 72 7.62 11.38 5.00
CA ALA A 72 7.95 12.68 5.60
C ALA A 72 7.65 13.85 4.65
N GLY A 73 8.04 13.74 3.36
CA GLY A 73 7.74 14.73 2.33
C GLY A 73 6.24 14.93 2.11
N LEU A 74 5.49 13.84 2.02
CA LEU A 74 4.03 13.84 1.88
C LEU A 74 3.34 14.56 3.05
N PHE A 75 3.68 14.19 4.28
CA PHE A 75 3.07 14.80 5.45
C PHE A 75 3.48 16.26 5.64
N ASN A 76 4.70 16.64 5.25
CA ASN A 76 5.09 18.05 5.17
C ASN A 76 4.24 18.82 4.14
N MET A 77 4.03 18.26 2.95
CA MET A 77 3.16 18.84 1.92
C MET A 77 1.70 18.98 2.41
N PHE A 78 1.21 18.02 3.20
CA PHE A 78 -0.16 18.02 3.69
C PHE A 78 -0.38 18.72 5.03
N ALA A 79 0.66 19.23 5.69
CA ALA A 79 0.57 19.82 7.03
C ALA A 79 -0.46 20.97 7.13
N GLY A 80 -0.69 21.71 6.04
CA GLY A 80 -1.68 22.80 5.98
C GLY A 80 -3.06 22.39 5.45
N THR A 81 -3.30 21.11 5.18
CA THR A 81 -4.57 20.62 4.63
C THR A 81 -5.61 20.40 5.72
N ARG A 82 -6.89 20.62 5.40
CA ARG A 82 -8.02 20.41 6.33
C ARG A 82 -8.43 18.96 6.47
N ALA A 83 -8.13 18.15 5.47
CA ALA A 83 -8.44 16.72 5.42
C ALA A 83 -7.45 16.01 4.52
N LEU A 84 -7.34 14.70 4.68
CA LEU A 84 -6.49 13.83 3.88
C LEU A 84 -7.32 12.68 3.32
N ILE A 85 -7.27 12.48 2.01
CA ILE A 85 -7.77 11.30 1.31
C ILE A 85 -6.58 10.39 1.03
N VAL A 86 -6.66 9.15 1.54
CA VAL A 86 -5.70 8.09 1.26
C VAL A 86 -6.39 7.10 0.32
N ASP A 87 -6.00 7.12 -0.94
CA ASP A 87 -6.53 6.22 -1.96
C ASP A 87 -5.71 4.93 -2.01
N VAL A 88 -6.37 3.82 -1.65
CA VAL A 88 -5.80 2.47 -1.62
C VAL A 88 -6.57 1.51 -2.53
N ARG A 89 -7.38 2.03 -3.47
CA ARG A 89 -8.29 1.20 -4.29
C ARG A 89 -7.55 0.17 -5.16
N ASP A 90 -6.35 0.53 -5.63
CA ASP A 90 -5.48 -0.37 -6.40
C ASP A 90 -4.20 -0.71 -5.61
N ASN A 91 -4.24 -0.67 -4.28
CA ASN A 91 -3.08 -0.98 -3.45
C ASN A 91 -2.90 -2.50 -3.35
N GLY A 92 -1.72 -2.99 -3.74
CA GLY A 92 -1.37 -4.42 -3.70
C GLY A 92 -1.06 -4.97 -2.31
N GLY A 93 -1.16 -4.15 -1.27
CA GLY A 93 -0.80 -4.49 0.10
C GLY A 93 0.68 -4.24 0.40
N GLY A 94 1.21 -4.98 1.36
CA GLY A 94 2.55 -4.79 1.90
C GLY A 94 2.63 -5.16 3.37
N ALA A 95 3.69 -4.73 4.07
CA ALA A 95 3.85 -5.02 5.50
C ALA A 95 4.35 -3.81 6.31
N SER A 96 5.66 -3.67 6.48
CA SER A 96 6.26 -2.84 7.54
C SER A 96 6.00 -1.34 7.42
N ALA A 97 5.82 -0.81 6.19
CA ALA A 97 5.61 0.63 5.99
C ALA A 97 4.22 1.11 6.42
N VAL A 98 3.27 0.23 6.74
CA VAL A 98 1.93 0.61 7.24
C VAL A 98 2.05 1.32 8.59
N ASP A 99 2.82 0.76 9.52
CA ASP A 99 3.01 1.35 10.86
C ASP A 99 3.67 2.73 10.77
N LEU A 100 4.67 2.84 9.88
CA LEU A 100 5.33 4.11 9.61
C LEU A 100 4.36 5.15 9.05
N PHE A 101 3.52 4.78 8.08
CA PHE A 101 2.51 5.68 7.52
C PHE A 101 1.51 6.14 8.59
N LEU A 102 1.04 5.22 9.45
CA LEU A 102 0.09 5.52 10.51
C LEU A 102 0.70 6.38 11.63
N SER A 103 2.01 6.28 11.89
CA SER A 103 2.69 7.06 12.93
C SER A 103 2.52 8.57 12.76
N TYR A 104 2.38 9.06 11.54
CA TYR A 104 2.15 10.48 11.24
C TYR A 104 0.73 10.97 11.57
N ARG A 105 -0.22 10.07 11.83
CA ARG A 105 -1.61 10.41 12.21
C ARG A 105 -1.80 10.48 13.72
N HIS A 106 -0.81 10.05 14.50
CA HIS A 106 -0.84 10.08 15.95
C HIS A 106 0.07 11.22 16.44
N PRO A 107 -0.36 12.05 17.41
CA PRO A 107 0.61 12.84 18.15
C PRO A 107 1.62 11.84 18.75
N GLY A 108 2.91 12.14 18.62
CA GLY A 108 3.96 11.34 19.25
C GLY A 108 3.70 11.15 20.76
N PRO A 109 4.40 10.20 21.41
CA PRO A 109 4.24 9.96 22.85
C PRO A 109 4.36 11.24 23.69
#